data_AF-A0A803NNV8-F1
#
_entry.id   AF-A0A803NNV8-F1
#
_cell.length_a   1.000
_cell.length_b   1.000
_cell.length_c   1.000
_cell.angle_alpha   90.00
_cell.angle_beta   90.00
_cell.angle_gamma   90.00
#
_symmetry.space_group_name_H-M   'P 1'
#
loop_
_entity.id
_entity.type
_entity.pdbx_description
1 polymer ?
#
loop_
_entity_poly.entity_id
_entity_poly.type
_entity_poly.pdbx_seq_one_letter_code
_entity_poly.pdbx_strand_id
1 'polypeptide(L)'
;MIDYCQTEGKHSYILIDVGKTFREQVLRWFSLYKIPRVDSIILTHEHADAVLGLDDIRAIQPHSPTNNIDPTPIYLTRYAMYKY
;
A
#
# COMPACT_ATOMS: atom_id res chain seq x y z
N MET A 1 -4.33 1.43 7.37
CA MET A 1 -4.74 0.34 6.47
C MET A 1 -6.20 0.03 6.71
N ILE A 2 -6.94 -0.28 5.65
CA ILE A 2 -8.32 -0.73 5.66
C ILE A 2 -8.34 -2.21 5.25
N ASP A 3 -9.01 -3.05 6.03
CA ASP A 3 -9.42 -4.40 5.64
C ASP A 3 -10.90 -4.36 5.25
N TYR A 4 -11.17 -4.34 3.95
CA TYR A 4 -12.53 -4.30 3.41
C TYR A 4 -13.00 -5.71 3.06
N CYS A 5 -13.97 -6.22 3.82
CA CYS A 5 -14.59 -7.51 3.55
C CYS A 5 -15.87 -7.33 2.71
N GLN A 6 -15.87 -7.91 1.51
CA GLN A 6 -17.01 -7.94 0.61
C GLN A 6 -18.03 -9.01 1.03
N THR A 7 -19.24 -8.97 0.46
CA THR A 7 -20.35 -9.88 0.79
C THR A 7 -20.02 -11.37 0.64
N GLU A 8 -19.05 -11.74 -0.20
CA GLU A 8 -18.60 -13.12 -0.42
C GLU A 8 -17.42 -13.54 0.50
N GLY A 9 -17.09 -12.75 1.52
CA GLY A 9 -15.93 -13.02 2.39
C GLY A 9 -14.58 -12.71 1.73
N LYS A 10 -14.58 -12.07 0.56
CA LYS A 10 -13.36 -11.63 -0.12
C LYS A 10 -12.84 -10.35 0.55
N HIS A 11 -11.60 -10.40 1.03
CA HIS A 11 -10.92 -9.27 1.64
C HIS A 11 -10.14 -8.46 0.61
N SER A 12 -10.15 -7.13 0.78
CA SER A 12 -9.30 -6.18 0.07
C SER A 12 -8.52 -5.33 1.08
N TYR A 13 -7.19 -5.39 1.00
CA TYR A 13 -6.28 -4.69 1.92
C TYR A 13 -5.77 -3.40 1.27
N ILE A 14 -6.26 -2.27 1.76
CA ILE A 14 -6.00 -0.94 1.20
C ILE A 14 -5.09 -0.17 2.15
N LEU A 15 -3.92 0.24 1.68
CA LEU A 15 -3.05 1.13 2.44
C LEU A 15 -3.50 2.58 2.32
N ILE A 16 -3.33 3.31 3.41
CA ILE A 16 -3.46 4.77 3.43
C ILE A 16 -2.06 5.25 3.77
N ASP A 17 -1.45 5.95 2.82
CA ASP A 17 -0.07 6.42 2.86
C ASP A 17 0.98 5.29 2.96
N VAL A 18 2.16 5.57 2.43
CA VAL A 18 3.33 4.69 2.46
C VAL A 18 4.54 5.56 2.78
N GLY A 19 4.62 5.99 4.02
CA GLY A 19 5.69 6.86 4.52
C GLY A 19 7.02 6.17 4.71
N LYS A 20 8.05 6.96 5.06
CA LYS A 20 9.43 6.50 5.34
C LYS A 20 9.60 5.37 6.37
N THR A 21 8.56 5.07 7.17
CA THR A 21 8.58 3.98 8.18
C THR A 21 7.81 2.74 7.74
N PHE A 22 7.34 2.68 6.49
CA PHE A 22 6.49 1.61 5.97
C PHE A 22 7.08 0.21 6.20
N ARG A 23 8.37 0.00 5.90
CA ARG A 23 9.03 -1.30 6.10
C ARG A 23 8.90 -1.82 7.54
N GLU A 24 9.07 -0.93 8.54
CA GLU A 24 8.91 -1.29 9.95
C GLU A 24 7.44 -1.64 10.27
N GLN A 25 6.50 -0.86 9.71
CA GLN A 25 5.07 -1.10 9.89
C GLN A 25 4.64 -2.47 9.34
N VAL A 26 5.16 -2.87 8.17
CA VAL A 26 4.90 -4.20 7.59
C VAL A 26 5.40 -5.29 8.54
N LEU A 27 6.67 -5.24 8.92
CA LEU A 27 7.29 -6.27 9.78
C LEU A 27 6.54 -6.43 11.10
N ARG A 28 6.14 -5.32 11.71
CA ARG A 28 5.45 -5.32 13.01
C ARG A 28 3.98 -5.70 12.88
N TRP A 29 3.24 -5.07 11.98
CA TRP A 29 1.78 -5.13 11.98
C TRP A 29 1.21 -6.15 11.01
N PHE A 30 1.78 -6.30 9.81
CA PHE A 30 1.21 -7.24 8.83
C PHE A 30 1.42 -8.67 9.30
N SER A 31 2.58 -8.97 9.89
CA SER A 31 2.86 -10.25 10.53
C SER A 31 1.89 -10.53 11.68
N LEU A 32 1.66 -9.53 12.55
CA LEU A 32 0.79 -9.66 13.72
C LEU A 32 -0.67 -9.92 13.33
N TYR A 33 -1.17 -9.17 12.34
CA TYR A 33 -2.57 -9.24 11.89
C TYR A 33 -2.79 -10.20 10.71
N LYS A 34 -1.76 -10.97 10.32
CA LYS A 34 -1.80 -11.96 9.22
C LYS A 34 -2.30 -11.36 7.90
N ILE A 35 -1.82 -10.16 7.59
CA ILE A 35 -2.18 -9.44 6.37
C ILE A 35 -1.35 -10.01 5.21
N PRO A 36 -1.96 -10.69 4.23
CA PRO A 36 -1.21 -11.51 3.29
C PRO A 36 -0.64 -10.70 2.12
N ARG A 37 -1.18 -9.52 1.83
CA ARG A 37 -0.83 -8.70 0.66
C ARG A 37 -1.37 -7.28 0.79
N VAL A 38 -1.00 -6.45 -0.18
CA VAL A 38 -1.56 -5.12 -0.39
C VAL A 38 -2.24 -5.10 -1.76
N ASP A 39 -3.52 -4.77 -1.78
CA ASP A 39 -4.31 -4.74 -3.01
C ASP A 39 -4.30 -3.35 -3.67
N SER A 40 -4.20 -2.27 -2.88
CA SER A 40 -4.10 -0.90 -3.40
C SER A 40 -3.59 0.08 -2.35
N ILE A 41 -3.21 1.27 -2.79
CA ILE A 41 -2.70 2.37 -1.96
C ILE A 41 -3.53 3.62 -2.23
N ILE A 42 -3.86 4.36 -1.18
CA ILE A 42 -4.40 5.72 -1.25
C ILE A 42 -3.35 6.66 -0.67
N LEU A 43 -2.89 7.64 -1.44
CA LEU A 43 -2.01 8.70 -0.95
C LEU A 43 -2.83 9.94 -0.58
N THR A 44 -2.62 10.44 0.63
CA THR A 44 -3.36 11.58 1.16
C THR A 44 -2.73 12.91 0.77
N HIS A 45 -1.41 12.94 0.61
CA HIS A 45 -0.63 14.12 0.24
C HIS A 45 0.79 13.73 -0.24
N GLU A 46 1.55 14.70 -0.74
CA GLU A 46 2.84 14.51 -1.41
C GLU A 46 4.07 14.56 -0.49
N HIS A 47 3.88 14.79 0.82
CA HIS A 47 5.01 14.91 1.73
C HIS A 47 5.67 13.57 2.05
N ALA A 48 6.88 13.67 2.58
CA ALA A 48 7.76 12.55 2.81
C ALA A 48 7.19 11.44 3.73
N ASP A 49 6.39 11.84 4.71
CA ASP A 49 5.71 10.95 5.63
C ASP A 49 4.54 10.18 4.98
N ALA A 50 4.10 10.58 3.78
CA ALA A 50 3.10 9.87 2.99
C ALA A 50 3.66 9.06 1.82
N VAL A 51 4.81 9.45 1.24
CA VAL A 51 5.26 8.87 -0.05
C VAL A 51 6.64 8.20 -0.06
N LEU A 52 7.53 8.44 0.91
CA LEU A 52 8.92 7.97 0.80
C LEU A 52 9.13 6.46 1.03
N GLY A 53 8.09 5.72 1.42
CA GLY A 53 8.12 4.26 1.51
C GLY A 53 7.63 3.56 0.25
N LEU A 54 7.28 4.29 -0.83
CA LEU A 54 6.72 3.68 -2.04
C LEU A 54 7.64 2.63 -2.69
N ASP A 55 8.96 2.82 -2.62
CA ASP A 55 9.90 1.83 -3.17
C ASP A 55 9.91 0.52 -2.38
N ASP A 56 9.71 0.59 -1.05
CA ASP A 56 9.63 -0.57 -0.17
C ASP A 56 8.43 -1.48 -0.50
N ILE A 57 7.41 -0.99 -1.21
CA ILE A 57 6.27 -1.80 -1.68
C ILE A 57 6.74 -2.95 -2.57
N ARG A 58 7.80 -2.76 -3.35
CA ARG A 58 8.36 -3.79 -4.24
C ARG A 58 8.75 -5.05 -3.48
N ALA A 59 9.15 -4.92 -2.22
CA ALA A 59 9.54 -6.06 -1.38
C ALA A 59 8.36 -6.95 -0.96
N ILE A 60 7.12 -6.45 -1.08
CA ILE A 60 5.90 -7.16 -0.67
C ILE A 60 4.93 -7.43 -1.83
N GLN A 61 5.30 -7.07 -3.05
CA GLN A 61 4.53 -7.43 -4.24
C GLN A 61 4.59 -8.95 -4.49
N PRO A 62 3.55 -9.53 -5.10
CA PRO A 62 3.60 -10.92 -5.55
C PRO A 62 4.83 -11.16 -6.43
N HIS A 63 5.62 -12.18 -6.11
CA HIS A 63 6.79 -12.52 -6.91
C HIS A 63 6.37 -13.08 -8.27
N SER A 64 6.97 -12.56 -9.35
CA SER A 64 6.84 -13.10 -10.70
C SER A 64 8.22 -13.29 -11.33
N PRO A 65 8.60 -14.51 -11.74
CA PRO A 65 9.91 -14.78 -12.31
C PRO A 65 10.13 -14.11 -13.67
N THR A 66 9.05 -13.75 -14.36
CA THR A 66 9.09 -13.05 -15.65
C THR A 66 8.87 -11.55 -15.50
N ASN A 67 8.76 -11.05 -14.27
CA ASN A 67 8.37 -9.67 -13.97
C ASN A 67 7.03 -9.25 -14.61
N ASN A 68 6.17 -10.22 -14.93
CA ASN A 68 4.80 -9.98 -15.37
C ASN A 68 3.89 -9.85 -14.14
N ILE A 69 3.97 -8.69 -13.47
CA ILE A 69 3.20 -8.36 -12.27
C ILE A 69 2.31 -7.17 -12.62
N ASP A 70 1.02 -7.27 -12.32
CA ASP A 70 0.13 -6.12 -12.43
C ASP A 70 0.61 -5.00 -11.49
N PRO A 71 0.68 -3.74 -11.96
CA PRO A 71 1.11 -2.64 -11.12
C PRO A 71 0.15 -2.48 -9.95
N THR A 72 0.68 -2.28 -8.74
CA THR A 72 -0.15 -1.99 -7.57
C THR A 72 -0.89 -0.67 -7.79
N PRO A 73 -2.24 -0.65 -7.79
CA PRO A 73 -3.00 0.57 -7.99
C PRO A 73 -2.72 1.60 -6.88
N ILE A 74 -2.42 2.83 -7.29
CA ILE A 74 -2.23 3.97 -6.39
C ILE A 74 -3.26 5.04 -6.74
N TYR A 75 -4.07 5.41 -5.76
CA TYR A 75 -5.13 6.41 -5.90
C TYR A 75 -4.78 7.66 -5.11
N LEU A 76 -5.12 8.81 -5.67
CA LEU A 76 -5.00 10.10 -5.03
C LEU A 76 -5.86 11.12 -5.76
N THR A 77 -6.18 12.22 -5.08
CA THR A 77 -6.85 13.34 -5.74
C THR A 77 -5.82 14.29 -6.34
N ARG A 78 -6.25 15.12 -7.29
CA ARG A 78 -5.42 16.21 -7.80
C ARG A 78 -4.94 17.13 -6.66
N TYR A 79 -5.80 17.40 -5.67
CA TYR A 79 -5.45 18.26 -4.53
C TYR A 79 -4.29 17.71 -3.69
N ALA A 80 -4.20 16.38 -3.55
CA ALA A 80 -3.11 15.71 -2.82
C ALA A 80 -1.73 15.85 -3.48
N MET A 81 -1.66 16.36 -4.72
CA MET A 81 -0.40 16.57 -5.46
C MET A 81 -0.07 18.04 -5.72
N TYR A 82 -1.02 18.93 -5.51
CA TYR A 82 -0.86 20.36 -5.76
C TYR A 82 -1.12 21.12 -4.47
N LYS A 83 -0.13 21.09 -3.57
CA LYS A 83 -0.08 22.00 -2.43
C LYS A 83 0.88 23.17 -2.73
N TYR A 84 0.53 23.94 -3.75
CA TYR A 84 1.06 25.29 -4.01
C TYR A 84 -0.10 26.22 -4.38
#